data_AF-A0AAW2BDG7-F1
#
_entry.id   AF-A0AAW2BDG7-F1
#
_cell.length_a   1.000
_cell.length_b   1.000
_cell.length_c   1.000
_cell.angle_alpha   90.00
_cell.angle_beta   90.00
_cell.angle_gamma   90.00
#
_symmetry.space_group_name_H-M   'P 1'
#
loop_
_entity.id
_entity.type
_entity.pdbx_description
1 polymer ?
#
loop_
_entity_poly.entity_id
_entity_poly.type
_entity_poly.pdbx_seq_one_letter_code
_entity_poly.pdbx_strand_id
1 'polypeptide(L)'
;MKSCTKLLMSSEAILQKSAKRGLHSTGVKRMGGHGHDAPYYEHAKHMYNLDKMKNQKLTVTLGTWTVFAIGAGVPVLAVIYQQKKRASV
;
A
#
# COMPACT_ATOMS: atom_id res chain seq x y z
N MET A 1 -34.99 -30.23 10.91
CA MET A 1 -33.52 -30.19 10.99
C MET A 1 -33.12 -29.04 11.92
N LYS A 2 -32.42 -29.38 13.03
CA LYS A 2 -31.41 -28.65 13.85
C LYS A 2 -31.40 -27.10 13.82
N SER A 3 -31.22 -26.33 14.88
CA SER A 3 -30.94 -26.56 16.31
C SER A 3 -30.89 -25.19 17.02
N CYS A 4 -31.26 -25.17 18.29
CA CYS A 4 -31.36 -24.04 19.21
C CYS A 4 -30.10 -23.15 19.33
N THR A 5 -30.32 -21.84 19.40
CA THR A 5 -29.41 -20.83 19.94
C THR A 5 -29.20 -21.08 21.44
N LYS A 6 -28.07 -21.70 21.79
CA LYS A 6 -27.55 -21.76 23.16
C LYS A 6 -26.38 -20.78 23.30
N LEU A 7 -26.16 -20.36 24.54
CA LEU A 7 -25.04 -19.58 25.09
C LEU A 7 -25.35 -18.10 25.38
N LEU A 8 -26.41 -17.89 26.17
CA LEU A 8 -26.37 -16.88 27.23
C LEU A 8 -25.86 -17.57 28.51
N MET A 9 -24.93 -16.89 29.18
CA MET A 9 -24.69 -16.88 30.63
C MET A 9 -24.01 -18.09 31.30
N SER A 10 -23.21 -17.70 32.31
CA SER A 10 -22.52 -18.50 33.35
C SER A 10 -21.10 -18.93 32.96
N SER A 11 -20.04 -18.68 33.73
CA SER A 11 -19.84 -17.97 34.99
C SER A 11 -18.33 -17.82 35.19
N GLU A 12 -17.93 -16.69 35.79
CA GLU A 12 -16.96 -16.62 36.89
C GLU A 12 -15.62 -17.37 36.76
N ALA A 13 -14.55 -16.60 36.57
CA ALA A 13 -13.32 -16.72 37.35
C ALA A 13 -12.51 -15.46 37.08
N ILE A 14 -12.54 -14.48 37.99
CA ILE A 14 -11.51 -14.27 39.02
C ILE A 14 -10.17 -13.87 38.39
N LEU A 15 -9.55 -12.83 38.97
CA LEU A 15 -8.27 -12.20 38.61
C LEU A 15 -8.39 -11.28 37.38
N GLN A 16 -8.12 -9.98 37.43
CA GLN A 16 -6.99 -9.36 38.11
C GLN A 16 -7.25 -7.87 38.41
N LYS A 17 -7.00 -7.53 39.67
CA LYS A 17 -6.17 -6.39 40.09
C LYS A 17 -6.80 -5.00 39.99
N SER A 18 -7.02 -4.43 41.19
CA SER A 18 -6.95 -3.01 41.53
C SER A 18 -6.46 -2.14 40.37
N ALA A 19 -7.39 -1.37 39.78
CA ALA A 19 -7.02 -0.29 38.89
C ALA A 19 -6.15 0.69 39.67
N LYS A 20 -4.82 0.54 39.53
CA LYS A 20 -3.88 1.62 39.86
C LYS A 20 -4.24 2.76 38.91
N ARG A 21 -5.10 3.67 39.36
CA ARG A 21 -5.14 5.03 38.84
C ARG A 21 -3.80 5.67 39.18
N GLY A 22 -2.78 5.32 38.40
CA GLY A 22 -1.59 6.13 38.27
C GLY A 22 -2.03 7.39 37.57
N LEU A 23 -1.97 8.52 38.26
CA LEU A 23 -1.96 9.82 37.63
C LEU A 23 -0.72 9.83 36.74
N HIS A 24 -0.88 9.46 35.48
CA HIS A 24 0.15 9.66 34.48
C HIS A 24 0.17 11.17 34.24
N SER A 25 1.05 11.85 34.97
CA SER A 25 1.41 13.22 34.68
C SER A 25 1.89 13.24 33.23
N THR A 26 1.05 13.74 32.34
CA THR A 26 1.47 14.13 31.00
C THR A 26 2.36 15.34 31.19
N GLY A 27 3.63 15.07 31.55
CA GLY A 27 4.68 16.07 31.49
C GLY A 27 4.58 16.72 30.13
N VAL A 28 4.40 18.04 30.12
CA VAL A 28 4.40 18.86 28.91
C VAL A 28 5.54 18.38 28.02
N LYS A 29 5.21 17.72 26.90
CA LYS A 29 6.17 17.37 25.88
C LYS A 29 6.72 18.68 25.38
N ARG A 30 7.95 19.00 25.78
CA ARG A 30 8.70 20.16 25.32
C ARG A 30 8.82 20.02 23.80
N MET A 31 7.99 20.76 23.08
CA MET A 31 8.02 20.82 21.62
C MET A 31 9.09 21.84 21.25
N GLY A 32 10.36 21.42 21.32
CA GLY A 32 11.48 22.27 20.98
C GLY A 32 12.78 21.49 21.01
N GLY A 33 13.31 21.15 19.84
CA GLY A 33 14.64 20.54 19.71
C GLY A 33 14.84 19.69 18.46
N HIS A 34 15.19 20.37 17.36
CA HIS A 34 16.17 19.97 16.34
C HIS A 34 16.44 18.47 16.10
N GLY A 35 15.94 17.95 14.97
CA GLY A 35 16.20 16.60 14.47
C GLY A 35 15.24 16.27 13.32
N HIS A 36 15.34 17.01 12.22
CA HIS A 36 14.50 16.84 11.03
C HIS A 36 14.98 15.63 10.22
N ASP A 37 15.05 14.45 10.83
CA ASP A 37 15.40 13.18 10.17
C ASP A 37 14.15 12.45 9.64
N ALA A 38 13.11 13.21 9.28
CA ALA A 38 12.08 12.68 8.41
C ALA A 38 12.75 12.42 7.04
N PRO A 39 12.66 11.21 6.48
CA PRO A 39 13.25 10.92 5.18
C PRO A 39 12.83 12.01 4.19
N TYR A 40 13.77 12.50 3.37
CA TYR A 40 13.59 13.61 2.41
C TYR A 40 12.26 13.55 1.61
N TYR A 41 11.67 12.36 1.47
CA TYR A 41 10.40 12.09 0.82
C TYR A 41 9.14 12.53 1.61
N GLU A 42 9.17 12.60 2.94
CA GLU A 42 7.98 12.93 3.78
C GLU A 42 7.63 14.43 3.82
N HIS A 43 8.63 15.31 3.66
CA HIS A 43 8.45 16.76 3.66
C HIS A 43 8.93 17.42 2.36
N ALA A 44 8.98 16.66 1.26
CA ALA A 44 9.38 17.21 -0.03
C ALA A 44 8.42 18.32 -0.47
N LYS A 45 8.96 19.47 -0.89
CA LYS A 45 8.19 20.59 -1.43
C LYS A 45 7.40 20.23 -2.71
N HIS A 46 7.91 19.25 -3.45
CA HIS A 46 7.31 18.76 -4.69
C HIS A 46 6.93 17.29 -4.53
N MET A 47 5.73 16.94 -5.02
CA MET A 47 5.16 15.60 -4.87
C MET A 47 5.96 14.52 -5.62
N TYR A 48 6.62 14.90 -6.72
CA TYR A 48 7.51 14.03 -7.48
C TYR A 48 8.89 14.64 -7.56
N ASN A 49 9.91 13.84 -7.28
CA ASN A 49 11.31 14.25 -7.39
C ASN A 49 11.97 13.61 -8.62
N LEU A 50 11.49 14.01 -9.79
CA LEU A 50 11.93 13.43 -11.06
C LEU A 50 13.39 13.75 -11.37
N ASP A 51 13.90 14.91 -10.95
CA ASP A 51 15.27 15.36 -11.22
C ASP A 51 16.33 14.58 -10.44
N LYS A 52 15.95 13.95 -9.33
CA LYS A 52 16.84 13.05 -8.57
C LYS A 52 16.82 11.60 -9.10
N MET A 53 16.02 11.31 -10.12
CA MET A 53 15.96 9.97 -10.71
C MET A 53 17.22 9.70 -11.55
N LYS A 54 17.99 8.69 -11.17
CA LYS A 54 19.18 8.29 -11.94
C LYS A 54 18.76 7.86 -13.35
N ASN A 55 19.47 8.35 -14.37
CA ASN A 55 19.20 8.10 -15.78
C ASN A 55 17.76 8.46 -16.21
N GLN A 56 17.22 9.56 -15.68
CA GLN A 56 15.83 10.00 -15.87
C GLN A 56 15.35 9.94 -17.33
N LYS A 57 16.12 10.52 -18.26
CA LYS A 57 15.76 10.54 -19.68
C LYS A 57 15.60 9.11 -20.23
N LEU A 58 16.56 8.24 -19.96
CA LEU A 58 16.55 6.85 -20.41
C LEU A 58 15.35 6.09 -19.84
N THR A 59 15.11 6.21 -18.53
CA THR A 59 14.01 5.52 -17.84
C THR A 59 12.65 5.98 -18.36
N VAL A 60 12.45 7.29 -18.54
CA VAL A 60 11.18 7.84 -19.05
C VAL A 60 10.96 7.41 -20.50
N THR A 61 11.99 7.48 -21.35
CA THR A 61 11.86 7.05 -22.75
C THR A 61 11.59 5.56 -22.86
N LEU A 62 12.31 4.74 -22.09
CA LEU A 62 12.14 3.29 -22.10
C LEU A 62 10.75 2.91 -21.59
N GLY A 63 10.32 3.49 -20.46
CA GLY A 63 8.98 3.27 -19.92
C GLY A 63 7.87 3.65 -20.90
N THR A 64 8.01 4.80 -21.57
CA THR A 64 7.03 5.24 -22.59
C THR A 64 6.99 4.28 -23.77
N TRP A 65 8.15 3.85 -24.27
CA TRP A 65 8.24 2.86 -25.36
C TRP A 65 7.65 1.51 -24.98
N THR A 66 7.87 1.05 -23.74
CA THR A 66 7.28 -0.21 -23.25
C THR A 66 5.75 -0.13 -23.22
N VAL A 67 5.19 0.96 -22.69
CA VAL A 67 3.73 1.15 -22.65
C VAL A 67 3.16 1.18 -24.07
N PHE A 68 3.81 1.89 -24.99
CA PHE A 68 3.41 1.92 -26.39
C PHE A 68 3.48 0.52 -27.05
N ALA A 69 4.56 -0.20 -26.85
CA ALA A 69 4.75 -1.54 -27.41
C ALA A 69 3.70 -2.54 -26.90
N ILE A 70 3.32 -2.48 -25.63
CA ILE A 70 2.24 -3.32 -25.09
C ILE A 70 0.88 -2.89 -25.69
N GLY A 71 0.61 -1.59 -25.74
CA GLY A 71 -0.63 -1.04 -26.27
C GLY A 71 -0.87 -1.40 -27.75
N ALA A 72 0.18 -1.41 -28.57
CA ALA A 72 0.09 -1.81 -29.98
C ALA A 72 0.26 -3.32 -30.20
N GLY A 73 1.15 -3.97 -29.43
CA GLY A 73 1.50 -5.38 -29.60
C GLY A 73 0.38 -6.33 -29.23
N VAL A 74 -0.35 -6.06 -28.13
CA VAL A 74 -1.45 -6.93 -27.67
C VAL A 74 -2.56 -7.06 -28.73
N PRO A 75 -3.10 -5.97 -29.32
CA PRO A 75 -4.09 -6.08 -30.40
C PRO A 75 -3.59 -6.85 -31.63
N VAL A 76 -2.34 -6.63 -32.04
CA VAL A 76 -1.76 -7.32 -33.21
C VAL A 76 -1.67 -8.83 -32.97
N LEU A 77 -1.17 -9.23 -31.79
CA LEU A 77 -1.12 -10.65 -31.43
C LEU A 77 -2.52 -11.27 -31.33
N ALA A 78 -3.50 -10.53 -30.81
CA ALA A 78 -4.89 -10.99 -30.76
C ALA A 78 -5.45 -11.28 -32.17
N VAL A 79 -5.20 -10.40 -33.14
CA VAL A 79 -5.63 -10.60 -34.53
C VAL A 79 -4.94 -11.82 -35.15
N ILE A 80 -3.62 -11.95 -34.98
CA ILE A 80 -2.86 -13.11 -35.50
C ILE A 80 -3.41 -14.41 -34.91
N TYR A 81 -3.70 -14.42 -33.61
CA TYR A 81 -4.26 -15.59 -32.94
C TYR A 81 -5.65 -15.96 -33.51
N GLN A 82 -6.51 -14.97 -33.74
CA GLN A 82 -7.83 -15.18 -34.34
C GLN A 82 -7.74 -15.69 -35.79
N GLN A 83 -6.81 -15.16 -36.58
CA GLN A 83 -6.57 -15.65 -37.95
C GLN A 83 -6.07 -17.10 -37.94
N LYS A 84 -5.14 -17.46 -37.04
CA LYS A 84 -4.66 -18.83 -36.90
C LYS A 84 -5.77 -19.82 -36.53
N LYS A 85 -6.68 -19.44 -35.62
CA LYS A 85 -7.85 -20.27 -35.28
C LYS A 85 -8.80 -20.50 -36.46
N ARG A 86 -8.93 -19.51 -37.36
CA ARG A 86 -9.79 -19.62 -38.55
C ARG A 86 -9.14 -20.46 -39.66
N ALA A 87 -7.83 -20.39 -39.81
CA ALA A 87 -7.09 -21.16 -40.83
C ALA A 87 -6.94 -22.65 -40.48
N SER A 88 -7.19 -23.04 -39.23
CA SER A 88 -7.17 -24.44 -38.76
C SER A 88 -8.53 -25.14 -38.84
N VAL A 89 -9.55 -24.49 -39.39
CA VAL A 89 -10.88 -25.04 -39.69
C VAL A 89 -10.97 -25.25 -41.20
#